data_AF-A0A7C1ULT2-F1
#
_entry.id   AF-A0A7C1ULT2-F1
#
_cell.length_a   1.000
_cell.length_b   1.000
_cell.length_c   1.000
_cell.angle_alpha   90.00
_cell.angle_beta   90.00
_cell.angle_gamma   90.00
#
_symmetry.space_group_name_H-M   'P 1'
#
loop_
_entity.id
_entity.type
_entity.pdbx_description
1 polymer ?
#
loop_
_entity_poly.entity_id
_entity_poly.type
_entity_poly.pdbx_seq_one_letter_code
_entity_poly.pdbx_strand_id
1 'polypeptide(L)'
;MKRMLILGVLIWSFGLSFGAMAGDDQLLYKQTASKQLVLHQPVRIPADTATAYFQGGAVVSANDLDEFSPYCALVVASVSETSQQVPAGRYRIVKLFPYDEEQSSLTPIRVAGINGWVVASGDANTDHSFMTRIKLASITTPKLLYLDCGALWDYSIGKHITSEQFNYTVGSWLSLAP
;
A
#
# COMPACT_ATOMS: atom_id res chain seq x y z
N MET A 1 -18.15 -72.26 -5.72
CA MET A 1 -17.76 -71.59 -4.46
C MET A 1 -16.34 -71.07 -4.58
N LYS A 2 -16.13 -69.76 -4.75
CA LYS A 2 -15.15 -68.89 -4.07
C LYS A 2 -15.13 -67.55 -4.80
N ARG A 3 -15.49 -66.50 -4.06
CA ARG A 3 -15.47 -65.10 -4.49
C ARG A 3 -14.03 -64.59 -4.44
N MET A 4 -13.64 -63.71 -5.37
CA MET A 4 -12.65 -62.67 -5.08
C MET A 4 -12.93 -61.44 -5.95
N LEU A 5 -13.43 -60.40 -5.29
CA LEU A 5 -13.48 -59.01 -5.74
C LEU A 5 -12.05 -58.47 -5.79
N ILE A 6 -11.69 -57.74 -6.85
CA ILE A 6 -10.58 -56.79 -6.82
C ILE A 6 -11.10 -55.45 -7.34
N LEU A 7 -11.16 -54.49 -6.42
CA LEU A 7 -11.44 -53.07 -6.62
C LEU A 7 -10.31 -52.45 -7.44
N GLY A 8 -10.60 -51.87 -8.60
CA GLY A 8 -9.68 -51.02 -9.35
C GLY A 8 -9.84 -49.56 -8.94
N VAL A 9 -8.86 -49.03 -8.20
CA VAL A 9 -8.79 -47.60 -7.81
C VAL A 9 -8.27 -46.80 -8.99
N LEU A 10 -9.09 -45.87 -9.50
CA LEU A 10 -8.72 -44.85 -10.48
C LEU A 10 -7.97 -43.71 -9.77
N ILE A 11 -6.66 -43.57 -10.03
CA ILE A 11 -5.87 -42.40 -9.63
C ILE A 11 -5.82 -41.44 -10.82
N TRP A 12 -6.64 -40.40 -10.78
CA TRP A 12 -6.54 -39.26 -11.68
C TRP A 12 -5.43 -38.34 -11.18
N SER A 13 -4.28 -38.38 -11.84
CA SER A 13 -3.19 -37.43 -11.63
C SER A 13 -3.57 -36.07 -12.25
N PHE A 14 -4.32 -35.25 -11.52
CA PHE A 14 -4.42 -33.82 -11.81
C PHE A 14 -3.08 -33.18 -11.42
N GLY A 15 -2.16 -33.10 -12.36
CA GLY A 15 -0.92 -32.33 -12.22
C GLY A 15 -1.26 -30.84 -12.21
N LEU A 16 -1.55 -30.28 -11.03
CA LEU A 16 -1.46 -28.84 -10.83
C LEU A 16 0.01 -28.45 -10.79
N SER A 17 0.53 -28.07 -11.95
CA SER A 17 1.77 -27.30 -12.04
C SER A 17 1.53 -25.92 -11.43
N PHE A 18 1.64 -25.81 -10.11
CA PHE A 18 1.87 -24.51 -9.46
C PHE A 18 3.29 -24.07 -9.84
N GLY A 19 3.39 -23.35 -10.95
CA GLY A 19 4.59 -22.55 -11.21
C GLY A 19 4.69 -21.51 -10.10
N ALA A 20 5.62 -21.72 -9.17
CA ALA A 20 6.02 -20.68 -8.24
C ALA A 20 6.55 -19.51 -9.08
N MET A 21 5.75 -18.45 -9.21
CA MET A 21 6.24 -17.21 -9.76
C MET A 21 7.20 -16.64 -8.72
N ALA A 22 8.50 -16.81 -8.96
CA ALA A 22 9.52 -16.07 -8.25
C ALA A 22 9.35 -14.59 -8.65
N GLY A 23 8.48 -13.89 -7.93
CA GLY A 23 8.49 -12.44 -7.91
C GLY A 23 9.84 -12.04 -7.33
N ASP A 24 10.65 -11.35 -8.13
CA ASP A 24 11.84 -10.69 -7.62
C ASP A 24 11.34 -9.68 -6.56
N ASP A 25 11.72 -9.88 -5.29
CA ASP A 25 11.35 -9.04 -4.15
C ASP A 25 12.09 -7.70 -4.21
N GLN A 26 11.96 -7.03 -5.35
CA GLN A 26 12.62 -5.78 -5.66
C GLN A 26 11.86 -4.64 -4.97
N LEU A 27 12.57 -3.88 -4.15
CA LEU A 27 12.08 -2.64 -3.54
C LEU A 27 11.48 -1.73 -4.61
N LEU A 28 10.28 -1.20 -4.35
CA LEU A 28 9.52 -0.41 -5.32
C LEU A 28 10.34 0.76 -5.88
N TYR A 29 11.10 1.46 -5.03
CA TYR A 29 11.91 2.60 -5.45
C TYR A 29 13.09 2.23 -6.38
N LYS A 30 13.40 0.94 -6.57
CA LYS A 30 14.43 0.46 -7.50
C LYS A 30 13.88 0.12 -8.89
N GLN A 31 12.56 0.22 -9.09
CA GLN A 31 11.92 -0.07 -10.37
C GLN A 31 12.19 1.02 -11.41
N THR A 32 13.16 0.79 -12.30
CA THR A 32 13.60 1.78 -13.31
C THR A 32 12.92 1.63 -14.67
N ALA A 33 12.36 0.45 -14.95
CA ALA A 33 11.73 0.13 -16.23
C ALA A 33 10.41 0.88 -16.45
N SER A 34 9.69 1.23 -15.39
CA SER A 34 8.38 1.87 -15.49
C SER A 34 8.47 3.37 -15.71
N LYS A 35 7.78 3.87 -16.74
CA LYS A 35 7.66 5.30 -17.03
C LYS A 35 6.25 5.82 -16.84
N GLN A 36 5.28 4.94 -16.60
CA GLN A 36 3.88 5.32 -16.45
C GLN A 36 3.23 4.63 -15.24
N LEU A 37 2.38 5.39 -14.55
CA LEU A 37 1.38 4.87 -13.64
C LEU A 37 0.05 4.83 -14.40
N VAL A 38 -0.56 3.66 -14.49
CA VAL A 38 -1.88 3.48 -15.13
C VAL A 38 -2.91 3.40 -14.01
N LEU A 39 -3.89 4.30 -14.05
CA LEU A 39 -5.07 4.24 -13.22
C LEU A 39 -6.22 3.69 -14.07
N HIS A 40 -6.69 2.49 -13.73
CA HIS A 40 -7.65 1.74 -14.55
C HIS A 40 -9.09 2.23 -14.39
N GLN A 41 -9.39 2.89 -13.27
CA GLN A 41 -10.73 3.38 -12.93
C GLN A 41 -10.64 4.76 -12.30
N PRO A 42 -11.64 5.64 -12.50
CA PRO A 42 -11.63 6.94 -11.86
C PRO A 42 -11.66 6.79 -10.33
N VAL A 43 -10.84 7.59 -9.64
CA VAL A 43 -10.72 7.57 -8.18
C VAL A 43 -11.36 8.82 -7.61
N ARG A 44 -12.21 8.62 -6.61
CA ARG A 44 -12.82 9.72 -5.86
C ARG A 44 -11.90 10.10 -4.70
N ILE A 45 -11.47 11.35 -4.67
CA ILE A 45 -10.87 11.97 -3.49
C ILE A 45 -12.03 12.49 -2.63
N PRO A 46 -12.16 12.05 -1.36
CA PRO A 46 -13.23 12.54 -0.48
C PRO A 46 -13.17 14.07 -0.30
N ALA A 47 -14.29 14.65 0.16
CA ALA A 47 -14.29 16.05 0.60
C ALA A 47 -13.34 16.23 1.79
N ASP A 48 -12.85 17.45 1.98
CA ASP A 48 -12.00 17.86 3.11
C ASP A 48 -10.65 17.14 3.20
N THR A 49 -10.25 16.45 2.12
CA THR A 49 -8.94 15.84 1.97
C THR A 49 -8.36 16.08 0.57
N ALA A 50 -7.06 15.86 0.44
CA ALA A 50 -6.32 15.87 -0.82
C ALA A 50 -5.85 14.46 -1.22
N THR A 51 -6.30 13.42 -0.52
CA THR A 51 -5.74 12.07 -0.63
C THR A 51 -6.82 11.02 -0.73
N ALA A 52 -6.59 10.01 -1.59
CA ALA A 52 -7.29 8.73 -1.56
C ALA A 52 -6.30 7.60 -1.29
N TYR A 53 -6.69 6.64 -0.45
CA TYR A 53 -5.83 5.56 0.00
C TYR A 53 -6.20 4.25 -0.70
N PHE A 54 -5.18 3.44 -0.98
CA PHE A 54 -5.29 2.08 -1.49
C PHE A 54 -4.66 1.14 -0.48
N GLN A 55 -5.38 0.10 -0.09
CA GLN A 55 -4.87 -0.96 0.79
C GLN A 55 -5.60 -2.27 0.47
N GLY A 56 -4.85 -3.38 0.43
CA GLY A 56 -5.40 -4.71 0.15
C GLY A 56 -6.19 -4.81 -1.17
N GLY A 57 -5.84 -4.02 -2.18
CA GLY A 57 -6.49 -4.01 -3.48
C GLY A 57 -7.80 -3.22 -3.55
N ALA A 58 -8.12 -2.44 -2.52
CA ALA A 58 -9.32 -1.59 -2.46
C ALA A 58 -8.97 -0.12 -2.20
N VAL A 59 -9.88 0.78 -2.55
CA VAL A 59 -9.84 2.18 -2.08
C VAL A 59 -10.44 2.22 -0.68
N VAL A 60 -9.70 2.74 0.29
CA VAL A 60 -10.09 2.80 1.71
C VAL A 60 -10.19 4.24 2.19
N SER A 61 -10.99 4.46 3.25
CA SER A 61 -11.04 5.76 3.92
C SER A 61 -9.82 5.92 4.84
N ALA A 62 -9.53 7.16 5.26
CA ALA A 62 -8.47 7.40 6.24
C ALA A 62 -8.74 6.71 7.59
N ASN A 63 -10.00 6.46 7.95
CA ASN A 63 -10.37 5.81 9.20
C ASN A 63 -10.23 4.28 9.14
N ASP A 64 -10.28 3.70 7.93
CA ASP A 64 -10.15 2.26 7.70
C ASP A 64 -8.70 1.87 7.32
N LEU A 65 -7.81 2.86 7.19
CA LEU A 65 -6.43 2.65 6.83
C LEU A 65 -5.66 2.07 8.02
N ASP A 66 -5.11 0.87 7.86
CA ASP A 66 -4.11 0.34 8.78
C ASP A 66 -2.73 0.84 8.35
N GLU A 67 -2.23 1.88 9.00
CA GLU A 67 -0.94 2.51 8.68
C GLU A 67 0.27 1.58 8.89
N PHE A 68 0.13 0.50 9.67
CA PHE A 68 1.17 -0.52 9.87
C PHE A 68 1.20 -1.59 8.77
N SER A 69 0.22 -1.57 7.86
CA SER A 69 0.15 -2.45 6.70
C SER A 69 0.44 -1.70 5.40
N PRO A 70 1.06 -2.32 4.38
CA PRO A 70 1.37 -1.66 3.11
C PRO A 70 0.18 -0.94 2.47
N TYR A 71 0.32 0.37 2.27
CA TYR A 71 -0.69 1.22 1.63
C TYR A 71 -0.06 2.12 0.56
N CYS A 72 -0.92 2.68 -0.30
CA CYS A 72 -0.56 3.76 -1.22
C CYS A 72 -1.54 4.93 -1.10
N ALA A 73 -1.04 6.16 -1.13
CA ALA A 73 -1.78 7.40 -1.03
C ALA A 73 -1.66 8.18 -2.34
N LEU A 74 -2.77 8.35 -3.07
CA LEU A 74 -2.84 9.16 -4.28
C LEU A 74 -3.17 10.61 -3.90
N VAL A 75 -2.24 11.53 -4.17
CA VAL A 75 -2.29 12.90 -3.65
C VAL A 75 -2.52 13.93 -4.75
N VAL A 76 -3.48 14.81 -4.52
CA VAL A 76 -3.77 15.98 -5.36
C VAL A 76 -3.32 17.28 -4.70
N ALA A 77 -3.22 18.35 -5.49
CA ALA A 77 -2.62 19.61 -5.06
C ALA A 77 -3.42 20.44 -4.04
N SER A 78 -4.71 20.18 -3.89
CA SER A 78 -5.59 21.02 -3.07
C SER A 78 -6.67 20.20 -2.39
N VAL A 79 -6.94 20.54 -1.12
CA VAL A 79 -8.15 20.14 -0.41
C VAL A 79 -9.35 20.87 -1.02
N SER A 80 -10.52 20.23 -1.01
CA SER A 80 -11.78 20.81 -1.46
C SER A 80 -12.92 20.40 -0.53
N GLU A 81 -13.85 21.32 -0.27
CA GLU A 81 -15.10 21.06 0.48
C GLU A 81 -16.04 20.07 -0.24
N THR A 82 -15.74 19.74 -1.49
CA THR A 82 -16.48 18.75 -2.28
C THR A 82 -15.55 17.64 -2.74
N SER A 83 -16.10 16.45 -2.97
CA SER A 83 -15.32 15.35 -3.50
C SER A 83 -14.73 15.71 -4.87
N GLN A 84 -13.45 15.42 -5.04
CA GLN A 84 -12.76 15.57 -6.32
C GLN A 84 -12.63 14.22 -7.02
N GLN A 85 -12.40 14.23 -8.33
CA GLN A 85 -12.20 13.02 -9.10
C GLN A 85 -10.88 13.07 -9.85
N VAL A 86 -10.10 11.99 -9.74
CA VAL A 86 -8.96 11.71 -10.60
C VAL A 86 -9.45 10.76 -11.70
N PRO A 87 -9.45 11.16 -12.98
CA PRO A 87 -9.97 10.31 -14.05
C PRO A 87 -9.09 9.08 -14.27
N ALA A 88 -9.65 7.99 -14.80
CA ALA A 88 -8.84 6.89 -15.29
C ALA A 88 -7.88 7.38 -16.40
N GLY A 89 -6.67 6.82 -16.47
CA GLY A 89 -5.71 7.26 -17.46
C GLY A 89 -4.27 6.82 -17.19
N ARG A 90 -3.37 7.32 -18.03
CA ARG A 90 -1.93 7.08 -17.93
C ARG A 90 -1.24 8.36 -17.48
N TYR A 91 -0.47 8.25 -16.41
CA TYR A 91 0.23 9.35 -15.77
C TYR A 91 1.72 9.13 -15.90
N ARG A 92 2.45 10.12 -16.43
CA ARG A 92 3.89 9.99 -16.61
C ARG A 92 4.59 10.02 -15.26
N ILE A 93 5.44 9.05 -14.99
CA ILE A 93 6.32 9.04 -13.83
C ILE A 93 7.49 9.98 -14.13
N VAL A 94 7.62 11.03 -13.33
CA VAL A 94 8.69 12.02 -13.42
C VAL A 94 9.90 11.55 -12.63
N LYS A 95 9.66 11.02 -11.44
CA LYS A 95 10.68 10.58 -10.50
C LYS A 95 10.07 9.56 -9.56
N LEU A 96 10.89 8.59 -9.15
CA LEU A 96 10.53 7.57 -8.18
C LEU A 96 11.70 7.48 -7.20
N PHE A 97 11.44 7.69 -5.90
CA PHE A 97 12.48 7.80 -4.89
C PHE A 97 11.99 7.43 -3.48
N PRO A 98 12.85 6.85 -2.64
CA PRO A 98 12.54 6.58 -1.25
C PRO A 98 12.66 7.84 -0.39
N TYR A 99 11.89 7.90 0.70
CA TYR A 99 12.04 8.87 1.78
C TYR A 99 11.48 8.29 3.08
N ASP A 100 12.00 8.76 4.21
CA ASP A 100 11.55 8.33 5.53
C ASP A 100 10.99 9.55 6.28
N GLU A 101 9.83 9.41 6.92
CA GLU A 101 9.28 10.45 7.80
C GLU A 101 9.10 9.91 9.22
N GLU A 102 9.46 10.74 10.19
CA GLU A 102 9.25 10.48 11.60
C GLU A 102 7.83 10.89 12.00
N GLN A 103 7.09 9.97 12.62
CA GLN A 103 5.77 10.25 13.19
C GLN A 103 5.85 10.09 14.71
N SER A 104 6.01 11.21 15.41
CA SER A 104 5.99 11.22 16.87
C SER A 104 4.54 11.21 17.36
N SER A 105 4.12 10.14 18.03
CA SER A 105 2.85 10.13 18.75
C SER A 105 2.98 10.92 20.05
N LEU A 106 2.30 12.06 20.15
CA LEU A 106 2.29 12.90 21.36
C LEU A 106 1.29 12.40 22.42
N THR A 107 0.78 11.16 22.33
CA THR A 107 -0.15 10.64 23.34
C THR A 107 0.58 10.39 24.66
N PRO A 108 0.23 11.10 25.76
CA PRO A 108 0.84 10.85 27.05
C PRO A 108 0.46 9.44 27.55
N ILE A 109 1.47 8.64 27.88
CA ILE A 109 1.28 7.31 28.46
C ILE A 109 0.64 7.47 29.85
N ARG A 110 -0.56 6.91 30.02
CA ARG A 110 -1.27 6.86 31.31
C ARG A 110 -1.05 5.50 31.94
N VAL A 111 -0.35 5.45 33.07
CA VAL A 111 -0.17 4.21 33.85
C VAL A 111 -1.06 4.23 35.09
N ALA A 112 -1.68 3.10 35.39
CA ALA A 112 -2.46 2.93 36.62
C ALA A 112 -1.51 2.75 37.81
N GLY A 113 -1.47 3.73 38.71
CA GLY A 113 -0.69 3.67 39.95
C GLY A 113 -1.54 3.25 41.15
N ILE A 114 -0.94 2.52 42.09
CA ILE A 114 -1.57 2.05 43.35
C ILE A 114 -2.19 3.19 44.19
N ASN A 115 -1.79 4.45 43.97
CA ASN A 115 -2.29 5.64 44.69
C ASN A 115 -2.84 6.76 43.79
N GLY A 116 -3.30 6.44 42.56
CA GLY A 116 -3.88 7.41 41.62
C GLY A 116 -3.20 7.41 40.24
N TRP A 117 -3.78 8.16 39.31
CA TRP A 117 -3.27 8.30 37.94
C TRP A 117 -1.90 8.98 37.95
N VAL A 118 -0.85 8.25 37.55
CA VAL A 118 0.48 8.82 37.32
C VAL A 118 0.60 9.07 35.82
N VAL A 119 0.89 10.32 35.45
CA VAL A 119 1.34 10.63 34.09
C VAL A 119 2.82 10.30 34.04
N ALA A 120 3.16 9.20 33.36
CA ALA A 120 4.55 8.86 33.08
C ALA A 120 4.94 9.51 31.75
N SER A 121 5.99 10.31 31.75
CA SER A 121 6.70 10.66 30.53
C SER A 121 7.56 9.48 30.14
N GLY A 122 7.00 8.53 29.39
CA GLY A 122 7.84 7.59 28.63
C GLY A 122 8.42 8.31 27.41
N ASP A 123 9.57 7.86 26.93
CA ASP A 123 10.07 8.27 25.62
C ASP A 123 8.94 8.07 24.60
N ALA A 124 8.70 9.08 23.77
CA ALA A 124 7.70 8.95 22.71
C ALA A 124 8.08 7.72 21.88
N ASN A 125 7.14 6.77 21.71
CA ASN A 125 7.31 5.77 20.68
C ASN A 125 7.28 6.53 19.35
N THR A 126 8.44 6.63 18.73
CA THR A 126 8.60 7.24 17.43
C THR A 126 8.42 6.15 16.38
N ASP A 127 7.29 6.19 15.68
CA ASP A 127 7.08 5.35 14.51
C ASP A 127 7.71 6.04 13.29
N HIS A 128 8.29 5.25 12.40
CA HIS A 128 8.90 5.74 11.17
C HIS A 128 8.14 5.22 9.96
N SER A 129 7.76 6.12 9.08
CA SER A 129 7.21 5.76 7.77
C SER A 129 8.35 5.54 6.78
N PHE A 130 8.39 4.38 6.15
CA PHE A 130 9.35 4.07 5.09
C PHE A 130 8.63 4.12 3.74
N MET A 131 8.73 5.27 3.07
CA MET A 131 7.85 5.61 1.95
C MET A 131 8.61 5.63 0.63
N THR A 132 7.92 5.29 -0.46
CA THR A 132 8.37 5.47 -1.84
C THR A 132 7.43 6.45 -2.51
N ARG A 133 7.96 7.59 -2.96
CA ARG A 133 7.20 8.58 -3.73
C ARG A 133 7.35 8.34 -5.22
N ILE A 134 6.23 8.19 -5.90
CA ILE A 134 6.12 8.18 -7.37
C ILE A 134 5.58 9.55 -7.79
N LYS A 135 6.46 10.46 -8.21
CA LYS A 135 6.08 11.78 -8.70
C LYS A 135 5.47 11.67 -10.09
N LEU A 136 4.29 12.25 -10.26
CA LEU A 136 3.49 12.15 -11.48
C LEU A 136 3.45 13.49 -12.23
N ALA A 137 3.22 13.39 -13.54
CA ALA A 137 2.90 14.53 -14.38
C ALA A 137 1.79 14.16 -15.37
N SER A 138 0.84 15.07 -15.53
CA SER A 138 -0.22 14.99 -16.53
C SER A 138 -0.61 16.37 -17.04
N ILE A 139 -0.84 16.45 -18.35
CA ILE A 139 -1.35 17.66 -19.02
C ILE A 139 -2.85 17.81 -18.71
N THR A 140 -3.59 16.71 -18.65
CA THR A 140 -5.05 16.70 -18.46
C THR A 140 -5.47 16.72 -16.99
N THR A 141 -4.59 16.32 -16.08
CA THR A 141 -4.83 16.33 -14.63
C THR A 141 -3.63 16.92 -13.90
N PRO A 142 -3.31 18.21 -14.09
CA PRO A 142 -2.11 18.84 -13.52
C PRO A 142 -2.15 18.92 -11.99
N LYS A 143 -3.33 18.75 -11.38
CA LYS A 143 -3.50 18.70 -9.93
C LYS A 143 -3.06 17.37 -9.32
N LEU A 144 -2.88 16.30 -10.10
CA LEU A 144 -2.36 15.04 -9.58
C LEU A 144 -0.84 15.13 -9.41
N LEU A 145 -0.35 14.94 -8.19
CA LEU A 145 1.04 15.25 -7.84
C LEU A 145 1.90 14.00 -7.73
N TYR A 146 1.49 13.03 -6.90
CA TYR A 146 2.27 11.84 -6.61
C TYR A 146 1.40 10.72 -6.06
N LEU A 147 1.98 9.52 -6.09
CA LEU A 147 1.51 8.36 -5.34
C LEU A 147 2.61 8.01 -4.32
N ASP A 148 2.28 8.06 -3.04
CA ASP A 148 3.20 7.65 -1.97
C ASP A 148 2.82 6.26 -1.49
N CYS A 149 3.77 5.35 -1.42
CA CYS A 149 3.50 3.99 -0.95
C CYS A 149 4.47 3.57 0.13
N GLY A 150 3.97 2.97 1.20
CA GLY A 150 4.79 2.55 2.33
C GLY A 150 3.95 1.94 3.44
N ALA A 151 4.54 1.91 4.63
CA ALA A 151 3.90 1.56 5.89
C ALA A 151 4.70 2.17 7.05
N LEU A 152 4.04 2.28 8.21
CA LEU A 152 4.70 2.59 9.48
C LEU A 152 5.40 1.35 10.02
N TRP A 153 6.61 1.57 10.49
CA TRP A 153 7.44 0.56 11.12
C TRP A 153 8.21 1.16 12.29
N ASP A 154 8.62 0.29 13.21
CA ASP A 154 9.73 0.61 14.11
C ASP A 154 11.01 0.83 13.30
N TYR A 155 11.76 1.89 13.62
CA TYR A 155 13.00 2.28 12.94
C TYR A 155 13.99 1.11 12.75
N SER A 156 14.07 0.22 13.74
CA SER A 156 15.07 -0.86 13.79
C SER A 156 14.83 -1.99 12.77
N ILE A 157 13.61 -2.11 12.25
CA ILE A 157 13.18 -3.22 11.39
C ILE A 157 12.46 -2.76 10.12
N GLY A 158 12.17 -1.46 10.00
CA GLY A 158 11.39 -0.91 8.90
C GLY A 158 12.06 -1.04 7.54
N LYS A 159 11.22 -1.24 6.52
CA LYS A 159 11.65 -1.43 5.14
C LYS A 159 10.67 -0.74 4.21
N HIS A 160 11.20 -0.16 3.14
CA HIS A 160 10.36 0.27 2.03
C HIS A 160 9.67 -0.94 1.39
N ILE A 161 8.45 -0.71 0.90
CA ILE A 161 7.68 -1.78 0.29
C ILE A 161 8.30 -2.27 -1.02
N THR A 162 7.99 -3.52 -1.37
CA THR A 162 8.46 -4.16 -2.59
C THR A 162 7.45 -4.02 -3.73
N SER A 163 7.86 -4.36 -4.94
CA SER A 163 7.00 -4.28 -6.13
C SER A 163 5.81 -5.25 -6.02
N GLU A 164 6.00 -6.39 -5.37
CA GLU A 164 4.92 -7.34 -5.08
C GLU A 164 3.91 -6.75 -4.09
N GLN A 165 4.40 -6.18 -2.98
CA GLN A 165 3.55 -5.50 -2.01
C GLN A 165 2.77 -4.34 -2.64
N PHE A 166 3.41 -3.55 -3.49
CA PHE A 166 2.72 -2.52 -4.29
C PHE A 166 1.54 -3.11 -5.08
N ASN A 167 1.78 -4.18 -5.84
CA ASN A 167 0.74 -4.81 -6.65
C ASN A 167 -0.41 -5.36 -5.80
N TYR A 168 -0.10 -5.95 -4.65
CA TYR A 168 -1.11 -6.40 -3.68
C TYR A 168 -1.92 -5.22 -3.12
N THR A 169 -1.24 -4.17 -2.68
CA THR A 169 -1.83 -2.98 -2.06
C THR A 169 -2.78 -2.25 -2.99
N VAL A 170 -2.38 -2.04 -4.25
CA VAL A 170 -3.19 -1.29 -5.22
C VAL A 170 -4.18 -2.17 -5.98
N GLY A 171 -3.93 -3.47 -6.06
CA GLY A 171 -4.76 -4.44 -6.76
C GLY A 171 -5.08 -4.02 -8.21
N SER A 172 -6.35 -4.17 -8.59
CA SER A 172 -6.80 -3.86 -9.96
C SER A 172 -6.94 -2.36 -10.28
N TRP A 173 -6.73 -1.47 -9.30
CA TRP A 173 -6.91 -0.03 -9.48
C TRP A 173 -5.76 0.61 -10.25
N LEU A 174 -4.54 0.21 -9.93
CA LEU A 174 -3.32 0.82 -10.47
C LEU A 174 -2.38 -0.25 -11.00
N SER A 175 -1.52 0.14 -11.93
CA SER A 175 -0.37 -0.66 -12.33
C SER A 175 0.76 0.22 -12.83
N LEU A 176 1.99 -0.26 -12.72
CA LEU A 176 3.15 0.39 -13.33
C LEU A 176 3.37 -0.19 -14.73
N ALA A 177 3.56 0.70 -15.72
CA ALA A 177 3.80 0.33 -17.11
C ALA A 177 5.10 0.99 -17.64
N PRO A 178 5.74 0.39 -18.66
CA PRO A 178 6.85 0.99 -19.38
C PRO A 178 6.52 2.35 -20.01
#